data_AF-A0A7H9RFY0-F1
#
_entry.id   AF-A0A7H9RFY0-F1
#
_cell.length_a   1.000
_cell.length_b   1.000
_cell.length_c   1.000
_cell.angle_alpha   90.00
_cell.angle_beta   90.00
_cell.angle_gamma   90.00
#
_symmetry.space_group_name_H-M   'P 1'
#
loop_
_entity.id
_entity.type
_entity.pdbx_description
1 polymer ?
#
loop_
_entity_poly.entity_id
_entity_poly.type
_entity_poly.pdbx_seq_one_letter_code
_entity_poly.pdbx_strand_id
1 'polypeptide(L)'
;MKIPRWVYDRITEITGCVVGDTQWAVTRRQTLRQFLVYIWLEADDDGWTICTVRDIRSCYASLLSECEINYQGRASISMLVDFLPTLSDIEFRAGKASKDPEKRKASAWLFNPQQPVSDLGKLNLVDLETGESVSFRALLQGNGKAPGHAIDVEKRQTALKQTEKAFLAKVGRGRMSIQFVKELRSREPDHYYRAGICSLNHLYNGKIEGEYVTYDHHYRLTFGGRYYDQAFQNLPNELKSKFRSGLLNYDIEACNLACLNHLFREYGVDYCVDTSIYAGMMEHTGLSRKQCKQMVHTTTYRIGRVTIGINDGLGAKVYEWCGNSKKKALKILRWWNRYVSPLKSALESLLERVHEVHRENCSSPRNYHRYANEVGLILDLDSEVYQREKTHHQQYARNKALLAFMICGVEQAYIREVVSLNPGRVCMLDHDGVVATGALSLPDWRGFTMKVKD
;
A
#
# COMPACT_ATOMS: atom_id res chain seq x y z
N MET A 1 7.64 2.85 14.99
CA MET A 1 7.12 1.66 15.71
C MET A 1 6.22 2.16 16.84
N LYS A 2 5.06 1.53 17.15
CA LYS A 2 4.27 1.89 18.35
C LYS A 2 4.51 0.84 19.44
N ILE A 3 4.87 1.29 20.64
CA ILE A 3 5.16 0.42 21.80
C ILE A 3 3.83 -0.21 22.26
N PRO A 4 3.74 -1.55 22.39
CA PRO A 4 2.52 -2.21 22.85
C PRO A 4 2.09 -1.70 24.24
N ARG A 5 0.78 -1.65 24.50
CA ARG A 5 0.26 -1.06 25.75
C ARG A 5 0.76 -1.80 27.00
N TRP A 6 0.85 -3.12 26.98
CA TRP A 6 1.41 -3.90 28.09
C TRP A 6 2.90 -3.62 28.34
N VAL A 7 3.69 -3.35 27.29
CA VAL A 7 5.08 -2.88 27.41
C VAL A 7 5.08 -1.49 28.04
N TYR A 8 4.20 -0.59 27.60
CA TYR A 8 4.06 0.74 28.16
C TYR A 8 3.60 0.72 29.63
N ASP A 9 2.67 -0.15 29.98
CA ASP A 9 2.17 -0.33 31.34
C ASP A 9 3.24 -0.93 32.23
N ARG A 10 4.03 -1.88 31.73
CA ARG A 10 5.19 -2.41 32.46
C ARG A 10 6.30 -1.37 32.64
N ILE A 11 6.61 -0.58 31.61
CA ILE A 11 7.50 0.59 31.74
C ILE A 11 6.94 1.56 32.78
N THR A 12 5.63 1.79 32.77
CA THR A 12 4.97 2.69 33.72
C THR A 12 5.07 2.16 35.15
N GLU A 13 4.87 0.85 35.35
CA GLU A 13 5.04 0.16 36.63
C GLU A 13 6.48 0.28 37.15
N ILE A 14 7.47 -0.05 36.30
CA ILE A 14 8.90 0.06 36.65
C ILE A 14 9.25 1.51 36.99
N THR A 15 8.73 2.49 36.24
CA THR A 15 8.93 3.91 36.56
C THR A 15 8.22 4.34 37.83
N GLY A 16 7.08 3.73 38.16
CA GLY A 16 6.33 3.98 39.39
C GLY A 16 7.05 3.48 40.65
N CYS A 17 8.07 2.64 40.49
CA CYS A 17 8.89 2.19 41.61
C CYS A 17 9.73 3.33 42.19
N VAL A 18 10.07 4.35 41.39
CA VAL A 18 10.79 5.54 41.91
C VAL A 18 9.79 6.44 42.63
N VAL A 19 9.91 6.51 43.95
CA VAL A 19 8.96 7.23 44.81
C VAL A 19 9.39 8.67 45.11
N GLY A 20 8.44 9.47 45.57
CA GLY A 20 8.63 10.88 45.90
C GLY A 20 8.17 11.84 44.81
N ASP A 21 7.76 13.03 45.24
CA ASP A 21 7.15 14.06 44.39
C ASP A 21 8.08 15.24 44.10
N THR A 22 9.36 15.09 44.45
CA THR A 22 10.37 16.10 44.13
C THR A 22 10.59 16.18 42.61
N GLN A 23 11.00 17.36 42.13
CA GLN A 23 11.36 17.54 40.71
C GLN A 23 12.43 16.53 40.26
N TRP A 24 13.32 16.13 41.16
CA TRP A 24 14.33 15.10 40.92
C TRP A 24 13.73 13.71 40.69
N ALA A 25 12.75 13.30 41.50
CA ALA A 25 12.05 12.04 41.32
C ALA A 25 11.24 12.03 40.01
N VAL A 26 10.59 13.15 39.66
CA VAL A 26 9.88 13.33 38.38
C VAL A 26 10.82 13.17 37.19
N THR A 27 11.95 13.88 37.19
CA THR A 27 12.96 13.79 36.13
C THR A 27 13.51 12.36 35.99
N ARG A 28 13.77 11.68 37.10
CA ARG A 28 14.25 10.28 37.10
C ARG A 28 13.24 9.32 36.47
N ARG A 29 11.95 9.45 36.81
CA ARG A 29 10.89 8.65 36.18
C ARG A 29 10.83 8.87 34.67
N GLN A 30 10.99 10.11 34.22
CA GLN A 30 10.99 10.45 32.81
C GLN A 30 12.21 9.88 32.06
N THR A 31 13.42 10.04 32.62
CA THR A 31 14.65 9.47 32.05
C THR A 31 14.60 7.94 32.01
N LEU A 32 14.10 7.31 33.08
CA LEU A 32 13.95 5.85 33.13
C LEU A 32 12.96 5.34 32.07
N ARG A 33 11.83 6.04 31.91
CA ARG A 33 10.87 5.74 30.84
C ARG A 33 11.52 5.81 29.47
N GLN A 34 12.28 6.87 29.19
CA GLN A 34 12.98 7.03 27.90
C GLN A 34 14.00 5.92 27.66
N PHE A 35 14.77 5.55 28.69
CA PHE A 35 15.75 4.48 28.60
C PHE A 35 15.12 3.12 28.30
N LEU A 36 14.04 2.75 29.02
CA LEU A 36 13.34 1.47 28.80
C LEU A 36 12.68 1.40 27.42
N VAL A 37 12.16 2.52 26.92
CA VAL A 37 11.65 2.63 25.55
C VAL A 37 12.77 2.45 24.53
N TYR A 38 13.92 3.09 24.76
CA TYR A 38 15.06 3.02 23.86
C TYR A 38 15.60 1.59 23.72
N ILE A 39 15.85 0.89 24.84
CA ILE A 39 16.37 -0.48 24.79
C ILE A 39 15.33 -1.52 24.30
N TRP A 40 14.04 -1.16 24.27
CA TRP A 40 13.00 -1.98 23.66
C TRP A 40 12.93 -1.82 22.14
N LEU A 41 13.12 -0.58 21.65
CA LEU A 41 12.93 -0.25 20.23
C LEU A 41 14.18 -0.46 19.38
N GLU A 42 15.35 -0.27 19.97
CA GLU A 42 16.66 -0.31 19.27
C GLU A 42 17.44 -1.58 19.62
N ALA A 43 16.73 -2.67 19.90
CA ALA A 43 17.30 -3.99 20.13
C ALA A 43 17.76 -4.62 18.80
N ASP A 44 18.94 -5.25 18.79
CA ASP A 44 19.45 -6.02 17.67
C ASP A 44 18.68 -7.35 17.47
N ASP A 45 19.09 -8.15 16.48
CA ASP A 45 18.41 -9.40 16.11
C ASP A 45 18.38 -10.44 17.26
N ASP A 46 19.26 -10.31 18.26
CA ASP A 46 19.30 -11.14 19.47
C ASP A 46 18.56 -10.51 20.67
N GLY A 47 17.92 -9.34 20.47
CA GLY A 47 17.17 -8.59 21.47
C GLY A 47 18.01 -7.59 22.28
N TRP A 48 19.28 -7.37 21.95
CA TRP A 48 20.19 -6.57 22.77
C TRP A 48 20.31 -5.13 22.26
N THR A 49 20.27 -4.17 23.18
CA THR A 49 20.70 -2.80 22.90
C THR A 49 22.08 -2.56 23.47
N ILE A 50 23.03 -2.21 22.61
CA ILE A 50 24.36 -1.79 23.01
C ILE A 50 24.25 -0.38 23.57
N CYS A 51 24.27 -0.27 24.90
CA CYS A 51 24.30 1.01 25.60
C CYS A 51 25.60 1.11 26.41
N THR A 52 26.50 1.99 25.97
CA THR A 52 27.77 2.16 26.66
C THR A 52 27.59 3.02 27.92
N VAL A 53 28.54 2.93 28.85
CA VAL A 53 28.59 3.83 30.02
C VAL A 53 28.61 5.30 29.60
N ARG A 54 29.18 5.60 28.41
CA ARG A 54 29.16 6.95 27.85
C ARG A 54 27.75 7.36 27.45
N ASP A 55 26.99 6.49 26.80
CA ASP A 55 25.60 6.77 26.38
C ASP A 55 24.69 6.97 27.59
N ILE A 56 24.86 6.18 28.67
CA ILE A 56 24.16 6.42 29.93
C ILE A 56 24.54 7.78 30.51
N ARG A 57 25.83 8.13 30.59
CA ARG A 57 26.26 9.44 31.12
C ARG A 57 25.82 10.63 30.27
N SER A 58 25.68 10.45 28.95
CA SER A 58 25.37 11.53 28.02
C SER A 58 23.86 11.72 27.83
N CYS A 59 23.08 10.63 27.80
CA CYS A 59 21.67 10.66 27.44
C CYS A 59 20.75 10.30 28.62
N TYR A 60 21.26 9.59 29.63
CA TYR A 60 20.45 9.02 30.72
C TYR A 60 21.10 9.20 32.12
N ALA A 61 21.86 10.28 32.33
CA ALA A 61 22.72 10.47 33.50
C ALA A 61 21.99 10.33 34.83
N SER A 62 20.71 10.72 34.87
CA SER A 62 19.83 10.64 36.04
C SER A 62 19.65 9.21 36.59
N LEU A 63 19.94 8.18 35.79
CA LEU A 63 19.90 6.77 36.23
C LEU A 63 21.08 6.37 37.12
N LEU A 64 22.17 7.15 37.12
CA LEU A 64 23.41 6.91 37.87
C LEU A 64 23.43 7.61 39.22
N SER A 65 22.27 7.98 39.76
CA SER A 65 22.16 8.68 41.03
C SER A 65 21.20 7.94 41.96
N GLU A 66 21.52 7.91 43.25
CA GLU A 66 20.70 7.22 44.25
C GLU A 66 19.30 7.82 44.32
N CYS A 67 18.31 6.94 44.32
CA CYS A 67 16.90 7.30 44.47
C CYS A 67 16.20 6.31 45.38
N GLU A 68 15.11 6.76 45.97
CA GLU A 68 14.23 5.88 46.74
C GLU A 68 13.38 5.07 45.77
N ILE A 69 13.43 3.75 45.94
CA ILE A 69 12.73 2.77 45.12
C ILE A 69 11.83 1.94 46.02
N ASN A 70 10.54 1.94 45.74
CA ASN A 70 9.56 1.04 46.35
C ASN A 70 9.08 0.04 45.30
N TYR A 71 9.47 -1.23 45.45
CA TYR A 71 9.04 -2.31 44.57
C TYR A 71 8.47 -3.46 45.40
N GLN A 72 7.27 -3.90 45.05
CA GLN A 72 6.53 -4.96 45.76
C GLN A 72 6.40 -4.72 47.29
N GLY A 73 6.27 -3.46 47.69
CA GLY A 73 6.10 -3.05 49.09
C GLY A 73 7.39 -2.97 49.91
N ARG A 74 8.56 -3.10 49.28
CA ARG A 74 9.87 -2.91 49.93
C ARG A 74 10.50 -1.61 49.44
N ALA A 75 10.73 -0.69 50.37
CA ALA A 75 11.46 0.54 50.11
C ALA A 75 12.97 0.33 50.29
N SER A 76 13.76 0.86 49.35
CA SER A 76 15.22 0.82 49.37
C SER A 76 15.79 2.07 48.71
N ILE A 77 17.05 2.38 48.99
CA ILE A 77 17.80 3.44 48.28
C ILE A 77 18.80 2.74 47.36
N SER A 78 18.71 3.01 46.06
CA SER A 78 19.60 2.41 45.06
C SER A 78 19.70 3.26 43.79
N MET A 79 20.72 3.01 42.97
CA MET A 79 20.78 3.54 41.61
C MET A 79 19.91 2.68 40.69
N LEU A 80 19.28 3.31 39.70
CA LEU A 80 18.39 2.59 38.78
C LEU A 80 19.16 1.57 37.93
N VAL A 81 20.41 1.86 37.56
CA VAL A 81 21.25 0.90 36.83
C VAL A 81 21.57 -0.36 37.61
N ASP A 82 21.52 -0.32 38.94
CA ASP A 82 21.78 -1.49 39.80
C ASP A 82 20.47 -2.22 40.14
N PHE A 83 19.36 -1.47 40.23
CA PHE A 83 18.04 -2.03 40.50
C PHE A 83 17.44 -2.77 39.30
N LEU A 84 17.55 -2.22 38.08
CA LEU A 84 16.87 -2.78 36.90
C LEU A 84 17.20 -4.26 36.60
N PRO A 85 18.45 -4.73 36.69
CA PRO A 85 18.78 -6.14 36.47
C PRO A 85 18.18 -7.11 37.49
N THR A 86 17.59 -6.61 38.59
CA THR A 86 16.88 -7.45 39.57
C THR A 86 15.46 -7.80 39.12
N LEU A 87 14.95 -7.13 38.08
CA LEU A 87 13.64 -7.39 37.50
C LEU A 87 13.73 -8.58 36.54
N SER A 88 12.74 -9.48 36.61
CA SER A 88 12.72 -10.72 35.82
C SER A 88 12.66 -10.51 34.30
N ASP A 89 12.29 -9.31 33.88
CA ASP A 89 12.14 -8.90 32.49
C ASP A 89 13.27 -8.01 31.97
N ILE A 90 14.32 -7.75 32.76
CA ILE A 90 15.48 -6.97 32.32
C ILE A 90 16.76 -7.76 32.56
N GLU A 91 17.54 -7.97 31.50
CA GLU A 91 18.84 -8.62 31.59
C GLU A 91 19.95 -7.60 31.28
N PHE A 92 21.00 -7.60 32.11
CA PHE A 92 22.21 -6.81 31.89
C PHE A 92 23.40 -7.72 31.68
N ARG A 93 24.12 -7.52 30.57
CA ARG A 93 25.39 -8.18 30.28
C ARG A 93 26.54 -7.19 30.37
N ALA A 94 27.37 -7.35 31.40
CA ALA A 94 28.55 -6.53 31.58
C ALA A 94 29.54 -6.74 30.41
N GLY A 95 29.99 -5.63 29.84
CA GLY A 95 31.02 -5.64 28.81
C GLY A 95 32.38 -6.14 29.34
N LYS A 96 33.29 -6.46 28.42
CA LYS A 96 34.65 -6.89 28.75
C LYS A 96 35.66 -5.85 28.29
N ALA A 97 36.44 -5.32 29.22
CA ALA A 97 37.56 -4.45 28.91
C ALA A 97 38.74 -5.27 28.34
N SER A 98 39.33 -4.80 27.25
CA SER A 98 40.49 -5.40 26.60
C SER A 98 41.36 -4.30 25.99
N LYS A 99 42.69 -4.48 26.03
CA LYS A 99 43.65 -3.61 25.31
C LYS A 99 43.61 -3.85 23.80
N ASP A 100 43.24 -5.07 23.40
CA ASP A 100 42.97 -5.46 22.02
C ASP A 100 41.54 -5.01 21.64
N PRO A 101 41.38 -4.07 20.68
CA PRO A 101 40.08 -3.51 20.29
C PRO A 101 39.06 -4.57 19.85
N GLU A 102 39.52 -5.61 19.15
CA GLU A 102 38.66 -6.68 18.61
C GLU A 102 38.09 -7.60 19.70
N LYS A 103 38.71 -7.59 20.89
CA LYS A 103 38.27 -8.38 22.05
C LYS A 103 37.47 -7.56 23.07
N ARG A 104 37.30 -6.26 22.82
CA ARG A 104 36.51 -5.39 23.68
C ARG A 104 35.04 -5.63 23.42
N LYS A 105 34.26 -5.83 24.49
CA LYS A 105 32.80 -5.92 24.40
C LYS A 105 32.19 -4.78 25.19
N ALA A 106 31.28 -4.04 24.56
CA ALA A 106 30.45 -3.06 25.26
C ALA A 106 29.44 -3.77 26.16
N SER A 107 28.94 -3.06 27.17
CA SER A 107 27.82 -3.57 27.95
C SER A 107 26.54 -3.55 27.12
N ALA A 108 25.64 -4.48 27.39
CA ALA A 108 24.39 -4.65 26.66
C ALA A 108 23.22 -4.84 27.61
N TRP A 109 22.08 -4.29 27.23
CA TRP A 109 20.83 -4.39 27.98
C TRP A 109 19.76 -5.04 27.11
N LEU A 110 18.94 -5.88 27.73
CA LEU A 110 17.73 -6.45 27.15
C LEU A 110 16.57 -6.10 28.07
N PHE A 111 15.47 -5.63 27.49
CA PHE A 111 14.19 -5.53 28.18
C PHE A 111 13.21 -6.42 27.43
N ASN A 112 12.65 -7.43 28.09
CA ASN A 112 11.67 -8.34 27.54
C ASN A 112 10.52 -8.55 28.53
N PRO A 113 9.58 -7.60 28.63
CA PRO A 113 8.48 -7.69 29.57
C PRO A 113 7.65 -8.95 29.31
N GLN A 114 7.25 -9.62 30.38
CA GLN A 114 6.41 -10.81 30.26
C GLN A 114 5.01 -10.39 29.82
N GLN A 115 4.53 -10.98 28.73
CA GLN A 115 3.21 -10.69 28.19
C GLN A 115 2.12 -11.19 29.16
N PRO A 116 1.19 -10.32 29.61
CA PRO A 116 0.09 -10.76 30.46
C PRO A 116 -0.80 -11.79 29.75
N VAL A 117 -1.23 -12.84 30.46
CA VAL A 117 -2.11 -13.90 29.92
C VAL A 117 -3.45 -13.33 29.43
N SER A 118 -3.92 -12.23 30.02
CA SER A 118 -5.13 -11.51 29.62
C SER A 118 -5.01 -10.73 28.30
N ASP A 119 -3.79 -10.51 27.81
CA ASP A 119 -3.48 -9.83 26.55
C ASP A 119 -3.31 -10.80 25.38
N LEU A 120 -3.69 -12.07 25.57
CA LEU A 120 -4.14 -12.95 24.50
C LEU A 120 -5.48 -12.43 23.93
N GLY A 121 -5.39 -11.29 23.23
CA GLY A 121 -6.42 -10.73 22.35
C GLY A 121 -7.49 -9.85 23.00
N LYS A 122 -7.29 -8.51 22.93
CA LYS A 122 -8.33 -7.49 22.66
C LYS A 122 -7.70 -6.10 22.50
N LEU A 123 -7.73 -5.55 21.28
CA LEU A 123 -7.14 -4.26 20.91
C LEU A 123 -8.04 -3.09 21.36
N ASN A 124 -7.50 -2.02 21.95
CA ASN A 124 -8.17 -0.73 22.13
C ASN A 124 -7.41 0.35 21.34
N LEU A 125 -8.13 1.26 20.68
CA LEU A 125 -7.55 2.30 19.82
C LEU A 125 -7.75 3.68 20.45
N VAL A 126 -6.72 4.51 20.37
CA VAL A 126 -6.69 5.88 20.89
C VAL A 126 -6.54 6.83 19.72
N ASP A 127 -7.41 7.84 19.65
CA ASP A 127 -7.40 8.86 18.62
C ASP A 127 -6.15 9.73 18.74
N LEU A 128 -5.47 9.97 17.62
CA LEU A 128 -4.11 10.49 17.61
C LEU A 128 -4.05 12.02 17.78
N GLU A 129 -5.14 12.73 17.49
CA GLU A 129 -5.20 14.20 17.61
C GLU A 129 -5.77 14.63 18.95
N THR A 130 -6.69 13.85 19.51
CA THR A 130 -7.46 14.23 20.71
C THR A 130 -7.06 13.48 21.98
N GLY A 131 -6.42 12.31 21.84
CA GLY A 131 -5.99 11.51 22.99
C GLY A 131 -7.11 10.75 23.71
N GLU A 132 -8.35 10.80 23.22
CA GLU A 132 -9.44 10.01 23.79
C GLU A 132 -9.33 8.53 23.41
N SER A 133 -9.56 7.65 24.39
CA SER A 133 -9.54 6.20 24.20
C SER A 133 -10.94 5.66 23.96
N VAL A 134 -11.13 4.93 22.86
CA VAL A 134 -12.38 4.23 22.56
C VAL A 134 -12.11 2.73 22.51
N SER A 135 -12.90 1.96 23.27
CA SER A 135 -12.77 0.50 23.22
C SER A 135 -13.18 -0.02 21.83
N PHE A 136 -12.53 -1.07 21.30
CA PHE A 136 -12.91 -1.63 20.00
C PHE A 136 -14.39 -2.01 19.95
N ARG A 137 -14.98 -2.39 21.10
CA ARG A 137 -16.43 -2.64 21.24
C ARG A 137 -17.28 -1.38 21.21
N ALA A 138 -16.83 -0.27 21.77
CA ALA A 138 -17.48 1.05 21.67
C ALA A 138 -17.33 1.67 20.27
N LEU A 139 -16.22 1.38 19.58
CA LEU A 139 -16.02 1.68 18.16
C LEU A 139 -16.92 0.81 17.28
N LEU A 140 -17.17 -0.46 17.62
CA LEU A 140 -18.16 -1.32 16.95
C LEU A 140 -19.61 -0.96 17.29
N GLN A 141 -19.89 -0.31 18.42
CA GLN A 141 -21.23 0.15 18.78
C GLN A 141 -21.53 1.54 18.22
N GLY A 142 -20.52 2.42 18.08
CA GLY A 142 -20.63 3.71 17.40
C GLY A 142 -20.45 3.64 15.87
N ASN A 143 -19.61 2.72 15.39
CA ASN A 143 -19.47 2.28 14.00
C ASN A 143 -19.83 0.80 13.90
N GLY A 144 -21.13 0.49 13.98
CA GLY A 144 -21.67 -0.85 13.70
C GLY A 144 -21.45 -1.37 12.28
N LYS A 145 -20.57 -0.77 11.49
CA LYS A 145 -20.20 -1.17 10.13
C LYS A 145 -18.72 -0.82 9.91
N ALA A 146 -18.00 -1.64 9.13
CA ALA A 146 -16.68 -1.33 8.57
C ALA A 146 -16.60 0.16 8.19
N PRO A 147 -15.44 0.87 8.29
CA PRO A 147 -15.33 2.27 7.91
C PRO A 147 -15.94 2.42 6.52
N GLY A 148 -17.17 2.94 6.48
CA GLY A 148 -18.08 2.58 5.40
C GLY A 148 -17.57 3.25 4.16
N HIS A 149 -16.92 2.48 3.27
CA HIS A 149 -16.13 2.94 2.13
C HIS A 149 -15.84 4.43 2.24
N ALA A 150 -14.81 4.80 3.01
CA ALA A 150 -14.41 6.19 3.15
C ALA A 150 -13.90 6.66 1.78
N ILE A 151 -14.84 7.12 0.96
CA ILE A 151 -14.56 7.70 -0.33
C ILE A 151 -14.46 9.20 -0.06
N ASP A 152 -13.23 9.69 0.00
CA ASP A 152 -12.94 11.11 0.01
C ASP A 152 -13.28 11.70 -1.34
N VAL A 153 -14.56 12.01 -1.47
CA VAL A 153 -15.10 12.82 -2.55
C VAL A 153 -15.60 14.11 -1.92
N GLU A 154 -15.39 15.23 -2.62
CA GLU A 154 -15.92 16.54 -2.22
C GLU A 154 -17.38 16.46 -1.77
N LYS A 155 -17.78 17.29 -0.80
CA LYS A 155 -19.14 17.32 -0.21
C LYS A 155 -20.29 17.40 -1.24
N ARG A 156 -20.01 17.78 -2.50
CA ARG A 156 -20.97 17.88 -3.60
C ARG A 156 -21.27 16.55 -4.32
N GLN A 157 -20.64 15.44 -3.94
CA GLN A 157 -20.78 14.15 -4.64
C GLN A 157 -21.46 13.06 -3.77
N THR A 158 -22.47 13.43 -2.99
CA THR A 158 -23.23 12.50 -2.12
C THR A 158 -23.87 11.36 -2.92
N ALA A 159 -24.41 11.65 -4.10
CA ALA A 159 -24.98 10.64 -5.00
C ALA A 159 -23.92 9.61 -5.42
N LEU A 160 -22.72 10.07 -5.80
CA LEU A 160 -21.62 9.17 -6.14
C LEU A 160 -21.23 8.30 -4.95
N LYS A 161 -21.09 8.87 -3.74
CA LYS A 161 -20.80 8.09 -2.53
C LYS A 161 -21.84 6.99 -2.27
N GLN A 162 -23.11 7.24 -2.55
CA GLN A 162 -24.16 6.24 -2.43
C GLN A 162 -24.03 5.15 -3.49
N THR A 163 -23.80 5.52 -4.75
CA THR A 163 -23.55 4.58 -5.86
C THR A 163 -22.35 3.67 -5.59
N GLU A 164 -21.25 4.25 -5.11
CA GLU A 164 -20.04 3.52 -4.74
C GLU A 164 -20.27 2.53 -3.59
N LYS A 165 -21.00 2.96 -2.54
CA LYS A 165 -21.38 2.08 -1.43
C LYS A 165 -22.28 0.94 -1.90
N ALA A 166 -23.25 1.23 -2.77
CA ALA A 166 -24.14 0.22 -3.32
C ALA A 166 -23.40 -0.79 -4.21
N PHE A 167 -22.43 -0.33 -5.00
CA PHE A 167 -21.55 -1.20 -5.78
C PHE A 167 -20.73 -2.12 -4.88
N LEU A 168 -20.02 -1.58 -3.89
CA LEU A 168 -19.14 -2.36 -3.03
C LEU A 168 -19.91 -3.32 -2.10
N ALA A 169 -21.16 -3.01 -1.77
CA ALA A 169 -22.04 -3.93 -1.05
C ALA A 169 -22.35 -5.23 -1.83
N LYS A 170 -22.13 -5.26 -3.15
CA LYS A 170 -22.25 -6.47 -3.97
C LYS A 170 -20.99 -7.32 -3.93
N VAL A 171 -19.86 -6.80 -3.44
CA VAL A 171 -18.63 -7.57 -3.24
C VAL A 171 -18.81 -8.40 -1.96
N GLY A 172 -18.57 -9.70 -2.05
CA GLY A 172 -18.58 -10.60 -0.91
C GLY A 172 -17.47 -10.26 0.09
N ARG A 173 -17.44 -10.94 1.25
CA ARG A 173 -16.33 -10.77 2.20
C ARG A 173 -15.01 -11.23 1.58
N GLY A 174 -13.94 -10.55 1.95
CA GLY A 174 -12.56 -10.89 1.59
C GLY A 174 -12.22 -12.31 1.99
N ARG A 175 -11.38 -12.98 1.20
CA ARG A 175 -10.90 -14.34 1.50
C ARG A 175 -9.39 -14.43 1.31
N MET A 176 -8.72 -14.91 2.36
CA MET A 176 -7.29 -15.22 2.36
C MET A 176 -7.12 -16.70 2.70
N SER A 177 -6.33 -17.44 1.93
CA SER A 177 -6.02 -18.84 2.26
C SER A 177 -5.20 -18.94 3.55
N ILE A 178 -5.50 -19.91 4.40
CA ILE A 178 -4.68 -20.23 5.58
C ILE A 178 -3.26 -20.67 5.18
N GLN A 179 -3.07 -21.17 3.96
CA GLN A 179 -1.75 -21.51 3.45
C GLN A 179 -0.80 -20.32 3.38
N PHE A 180 -1.32 -19.11 3.14
CA PHE A 180 -0.51 -17.90 3.23
C PHE A 180 0.06 -17.70 4.63
N VAL A 181 -0.73 -17.93 5.69
CA VAL A 181 -0.26 -17.79 7.09
C VAL A 181 0.79 -18.85 7.42
N LYS A 182 0.61 -20.08 6.94
CA LYS A 182 1.57 -21.17 7.12
C LYS A 182 2.90 -20.86 6.43
N GLU A 183 2.85 -20.41 5.18
CA GLU A 183 4.02 -19.99 4.39
C GLU A 183 4.74 -18.80 5.04
N LEU A 184 3.98 -17.82 5.52
CA LEU A 184 4.56 -16.65 6.20
C LEU A 184 5.30 -17.06 7.47
N ARG A 185 4.76 -18.01 8.25
CA ARG A 185 5.38 -18.53 9.48
C ARG A 185 6.64 -19.36 9.23
N SER A 186 6.76 -20.01 8.07
CA SER A 186 7.93 -20.82 7.72
C SER A 186 9.09 -20.01 7.12
N ARG A 187 8.88 -18.73 6.81
CA ARG A 187 9.88 -17.85 6.22
C ARG A 187 10.75 -17.20 7.28
N GLU A 188 12.02 -16.99 6.95
CA GLU A 188 12.91 -16.16 7.76
C GLU A 188 12.42 -14.69 7.75
N PRO A 189 12.61 -13.92 8.85
CA PRO A 189 12.18 -12.53 8.94
C PRO A 189 12.91 -11.57 7.97
N ASP A 190 12.52 -11.58 6.70
CA ASP A 190 13.01 -10.68 5.65
C ASP A 190 12.01 -9.57 5.30
N HIS A 191 12.28 -8.81 4.24
CA HIS A 191 11.36 -7.75 3.80
C HIS A 191 10.04 -8.31 3.25
N TYR A 192 10.03 -9.52 2.67
CA TYR A 192 8.82 -10.18 2.19
C TYR A 192 7.93 -10.63 3.37
N TYR A 193 8.55 -11.16 4.44
CA TYR A 193 7.90 -11.49 5.70
C TYR A 193 7.24 -10.26 6.32
N ARG A 194 7.97 -9.14 6.43
CA ARG A 194 7.43 -7.87 6.93
C ARG A 194 6.23 -7.38 6.10
N ALA A 195 6.31 -7.48 4.77
CA ALA A 195 5.19 -7.12 3.89
C ALA A 195 3.97 -8.03 4.10
N GLY A 196 4.19 -9.33 4.32
CA GLY A 196 3.15 -10.29 4.70
C GLY A 196 2.47 -9.95 6.01
N ILE A 197 3.23 -9.60 7.05
CA ILE A 197 2.68 -9.17 8.35
C ILE A 197 1.89 -7.86 8.21
N CYS A 198 2.41 -6.87 7.47
CA CYS A 198 1.70 -5.62 7.24
C CYS A 198 0.35 -5.81 6.52
N SER A 199 0.27 -6.77 5.59
CA SER A 199 -0.97 -7.15 4.92
C SER A 199 -2.05 -7.62 5.91
N LEU A 200 -1.66 -8.39 6.94
CA LEU A 200 -2.59 -8.90 7.96
C LEU A 200 -3.28 -7.78 8.76
N ASN A 201 -2.67 -6.60 8.88
CA ASN A 201 -3.27 -5.45 9.56
C ASN A 201 -4.55 -4.94 8.90
N HIS A 202 -4.80 -5.32 7.64
CA HIS A 202 -5.98 -4.92 6.88
C HIS A 202 -7.09 -6.00 6.87
N LEU A 203 -6.93 -7.10 7.61
CA LEU A 203 -7.91 -8.18 7.73
C LEU A 203 -8.92 -7.92 8.86
N TYR A 204 -9.76 -6.91 8.68
CA TYR A 204 -10.75 -6.51 9.68
C TYR A 204 -11.83 -7.59 9.87
N ASN A 205 -12.25 -7.83 11.12
CA ASN A 205 -13.25 -8.85 11.46
C ASN A 205 -12.95 -10.24 10.87
N GLY A 206 -11.66 -10.59 10.79
CA GLY A 206 -11.17 -11.87 10.31
C GLY A 206 -11.77 -13.05 11.07
N LYS A 207 -12.29 -14.06 10.35
CA LYS A 207 -12.77 -15.32 10.90
C LYS A 207 -12.20 -16.48 10.12
N ILE A 208 -11.80 -17.53 10.81
CA ILE A 208 -11.38 -18.78 10.16
C ILE A 208 -12.63 -19.56 9.76
N GLU A 209 -12.75 -19.87 8.48
CA GLU A 209 -13.84 -20.65 7.88
C GLU A 209 -13.23 -21.71 6.96
N GLY A 210 -13.05 -22.93 7.50
CA GLY A 210 -12.41 -24.03 6.77
C GLY A 210 -10.95 -23.69 6.43
N GLU A 211 -10.61 -23.69 5.14
CA GLU A 211 -9.26 -23.42 4.65
C GLU A 211 -8.96 -21.92 4.44
N TYR A 212 -9.91 -21.05 4.76
CA TYR A 212 -9.83 -19.62 4.51
C TYR A 212 -9.98 -18.81 5.80
N VAL A 213 -9.42 -17.60 5.78
CA VAL A 213 -9.79 -16.50 6.65
C VAL A 213 -10.70 -15.57 5.87
N THR A 214 -11.93 -15.39 6.33
CA THR A 214 -12.88 -14.41 5.77
C THR A 214 -12.76 -13.09 6.51
N TYR A 215 -12.76 -11.96 5.81
CA TYR A 215 -12.52 -10.65 6.41
C TYR A 215 -13.34 -9.55 5.73
N ASP A 216 -13.52 -8.43 6.43
CA ASP A 216 -14.16 -7.25 5.87
C ASP A 216 -13.14 -6.43 5.11
N HIS A 217 -13.52 -5.99 3.91
CA HIS A 217 -12.62 -5.25 3.05
C HIS A 217 -12.29 -3.86 3.60
N HIS A 218 -11.04 -3.47 3.36
CA HIS A 218 -10.64 -2.08 3.39
C HIS A 218 -10.12 -1.68 2.00
N TYR A 219 -11.01 -1.08 1.22
CA TYR A 219 -10.73 -0.65 -0.15
C TYR A 219 -10.20 0.79 -0.18
N ARG A 220 -9.16 1.04 -0.98
CA ARG A 220 -8.74 2.40 -1.36
C ARG A 220 -9.23 2.71 -2.77
N LEU A 221 -9.92 3.83 -2.94
CA LEU A 221 -10.19 4.38 -4.26
C LEU A 221 -8.95 5.13 -4.74
N THR A 222 -8.48 4.80 -5.94
CA THR A 222 -7.34 5.48 -6.58
C THR A 222 -7.74 6.23 -7.84
N PHE A 223 -6.78 6.95 -8.42
CA PHE A 223 -6.97 7.73 -9.64
C PHE A 223 -7.68 6.92 -10.74
N GLY A 224 -8.74 7.51 -11.31
CA GLY A 224 -9.57 6.87 -12.34
C GLY A 224 -10.64 5.92 -11.81
N GLY A 225 -10.81 5.80 -10.49
CA GLY A 225 -11.90 5.04 -9.88
C GLY A 225 -11.58 3.61 -9.52
N ARG A 226 -10.30 3.24 -9.50
CA ARG A 226 -9.86 1.87 -9.24
C ARG A 226 -9.87 1.55 -7.77
N TYR A 227 -10.55 0.47 -7.42
CA TYR A 227 -10.48 -0.14 -6.11
C TYR A 227 -9.49 -1.28 -6.08
N TYR A 228 -8.85 -1.42 -4.93
CA TYR A 228 -8.07 -2.61 -4.65
C TYR A 228 -8.12 -2.98 -3.18
N ASP A 229 -8.08 -4.29 -2.92
CA ASP A 229 -8.00 -4.82 -1.57
C ASP A 229 -6.61 -4.51 -0.97
N GLN A 230 -6.56 -3.71 0.09
CA GLN A 230 -5.30 -3.31 0.72
C GLN A 230 -4.57 -4.47 1.40
N ALA A 231 -5.29 -5.45 1.93
CA ALA A 231 -4.65 -6.65 2.49
C ALA A 231 -3.88 -7.37 1.40
N PHE A 232 -4.39 -7.39 0.18
CA PHE A 232 -3.73 -8.05 -0.91
C PHE A 232 -2.65 -7.22 -1.63
N GLN A 233 -2.91 -5.95 -1.95
CA GLN A 233 -2.05 -5.24 -2.89
C GLN A 233 -0.64 -5.00 -2.40
N ASN A 234 -0.47 -4.84 -1.09
CA ASN A 234 0.82 -4.59 -0.47
C ASN A 234 1.71 -5.85 -0.43
N LEU A 235 1.17 -7.01 -0.81
CA LEU A 235 1.93 -8.24 -0.84
C LEU A 235 2.87 -8.30 -2.04
N PRO A 236 4.07 -8.85 -1.88
CA PRO A 236 4.91 -9.19 -3.01
C PRO A 236 4.29 -10.32 -3.85
N ASN A 237 4.63 -10.37 -5.15
CA ASN A 237 3.98 -11.27 -6.11
C ASN A 237 4.02 -12.76 -5.70
N GLU A 238 5.10 -13.22 -5.09
CA GLU A 238 5.20 -14.59 -4.61
C GLU A 238 4.16 -14.92 -3.53
N LEU A 239 3.90 -13.99 -2.61
CA LEU A 239 2.93 -14.14 -1.53
C LEU A 239 1.48 -13.94 -2.01
N LYS A 240 1.27 -13.14 -3.06
CA LYS A 240 -0.05 -12.92 -3.67
C LYS A 240 -0.70 -14.23 -4.13
N SER A 241 0.08 -15.16 -4.72
CA SER A 241 -0.42 -16.46 -5.17
C SER A 241 -0.94 -17.32 -4.00
N LYS A 242 -0.18 -17.37 -2.89
CA LYS A 242 -0.54 -18.11 -1.69
C LYS A 242 -1.73 -17.49 -0.98
N PHE A 243 -1.81 -16.16 -0.94
CA PHE A 243 -2.94 -15.43 -0.37
C PHE A 243 -4.27 -15.82 -1.02
N ARG A 244 -4.29 -15.98 -2.35
CA ARG A 244 -5.49 -16.30 -3.14
C ARG A 244 -5.65 -17.80 -3.43
N SER A 245 -4.87 -18.67 -2.80
CA SER A 245 -4.86 -20.10 -3.13
C SER A 245 -6.28 -20.71 -3.05
N GLY A 246 -6.69 -21.42 -4.11
CA GLY A 246 -8.02 -22.01 -4.25
C GLY A 246 -9.15 -21.02 -4.62
N LEU A 247 -8.82 -19.76 -4.91
CA LEU A 247 -9.75 -18.78 -5.49
C LEU A 247 -9.48 -18.58 -6.98
N LEU A 248 -10.49 -18.16 -7.73
CA LEU A 248 -10.34 -17.85 -9.16
C LEU A 248 -9.93 -16.40 -9.34
N ASN A 249 -8.73 -16.18 -9.87
CA ASN A 249 -8.17 -14.87 -10.13
C ASN A 249 -8.46 -14.43 -11.56
N TYR A 250 -9.39 -13.51 -11.76
CA TYR A 250 -9.79 -13.02 -13.08
C TYR A 250 -9.13 -11.69 -13.41
N ASP A 251 -8.78 -11.51 -14.67
CA ASP A 251 -8.16 -10.29 -15.18
C ASP A 251 -8.65 -9.98 -16.59
N ILE A 252 -8.76 -8.68 -16.91
CA ILE A 252 -9.12 -8.27 -18.26
C ILE A 252 -7.92 -8.50 -19.20
N GLU A 253 -8.11 -9.35 -20.20
CA GLU A 253 -7.07 -9.64 -21.18
C GLU A 253 -6.70 -8.39 -21.97
N ALA A 254 -5.41 -8.07 -21.96
CA ALA A 254 -4.88 -6.87 -22.63
C ALA A 254 -5.67 -5.60 -22.27
N CYS A 255 -6.09 -5.46 -21.00
CA CYS A 255 -6.99 -4.42 -20.50
C CYS A 255 -6.82 -3.04 -21.16
N ASN A 256 -5.60 -2.51 -21.16
CA ASN A 256 -5.29 -1.21 -21.76
C ASN A 256 -5.71 -1.10 -23.25
N LEU A 257 -5.52 -2.15 -24.05
CA LEU A 257 -5.93 -2.16 -25.46
C LEU A 257 -7.45 -2.26 -25.62
N ALA A 258 -8.10 -3.09 -24.80
CA ALA A 258 -9.56 -3.23 -24.80
C ALA A 258 -10.24 -1.89 -24.45
N CYS A 259 -9.76 -1.20 -23.40
CA CYS A 259 -10.24 0.11 -23.01
C CYS A 259 -10.01 1.18 -24.10
N LEU A 260 -8.84 1.18 -24.76
CA LEU A 260 -8.60 2.09 -25.87
C LEU A 260 -9.55 1.86 -27.05
N ASN A 261 -9.74 0.60 -27.45
CA ASN A 261 -10.63 0.26 -28.56
C ASN A 261 -12.10 0.57 -28.24
N HIS A 262 -12.48 0.53 -26.97
CA HIS A 262 -13.78 1.02 -26.51
C HIS A 262 -13.88 2.53 -26.70
N LEU A 263 -12.93 3.29 -26.14
CA LEU A 263 -12.91 4.76 -26.25
C LEU A 263 -12.86 5.24 -27.70
N PHE A 264 -12.03 4.63 -28.56
CA PHE A 264 -11.99 5.00 -29.98
C PHE A 264 -13.35 4.83 -30.64
N ARG A 265 -14.05 3.74 -30.34
CA ARG A 265 -15.38 3.50 -30.91
C ARG A 265 -16.42 4.46 -30.37
N GLU A 266 -16.42 4.68 -29.07
CA GLU A 266 -17.34 5.57 -28.37
C GLU A 266 -17.24 7.01 -28.89
N TYR A 267 -16.01 7.50 -29.08
CA TYR A 267 -15.72 8.85 -29.56
C TYR A 267 -15.56 8.95 -31.10
N GLY A 268 -15.92 7.89 -31.85
CA GLY A 268 -15.93 7.92 -33.32
C GLY A 268 -14.56 8.11 -33.97
N VAL A 269 -13.48 7.63 -33.35
CA VAL A 269 -12.13 7.59 -33.92
C VAL A 269 -11.95 6.29 -34.71
N ASP A 270 -11.71 6.41 -36.02
CA ASP A 270 -11.47 5.26 -36.91
C ASP A 270 -10.07 4.66 -36.70
N TYR A 271 -9.92 3.97 -35.58
CA TYR A 271 -8.70 3.26 -35.22
C TYR A 271 -9.00 2.10 -34.27
N CYS A 272 -8.33 0.97 -34.47
CA CYS A 272 -8.41 -0.20 -33.61
C CYS A 272 -7.02 -0.78 -33.41
N VAL A 273 -6.61 -0.96 -32.15
CA VAL A 273 -5.37 -1.66 -31.82
C VAL A 273 -5.63 -3.16 -31.92
N ASP A 274 -4.90 -3.82 -32.82
CA ASP A 274 -4.95 -5.27 -32.95
C ASP A 274 -4.28 -5.96 -31.75
N THR A 275 -4.94 -6.98 -31.21
CA THR A 275 -4.41 -7.89 -30.18
C THR A 275 -3.11 -8.59 -30.60
N SER A 276 -2.85 -8.73 -31.90
CA SER A 276 -1.63 -9.28 -32.49
C SER A 276 -0.40 -8.40 -32.30
N ILE A 277 -0.57 -7.14 -31.86
CA ILE A 277 0.52 -6.17 -31.64
C ILE A 277 1.68 -6.77 -30.81
N TYR A 278 1.37 -7.53 -29.77
CA TYR A 278 2.40 -8.13 -28.92
C TYR A 278 3.20 -9.20 -29.66
N ALA A 279 2.55 -10.03 -30.49
CA ALA A 279 3.24 -11.06 -31.26
C ALA A 279 4.16 -10.42 -32.30
N GLY A 280 3.68 -9.44 -33.05
CA GLY A 280 4.49 -8.71 -34.05
C GLY A 280 5.66 -7.95 -33.41
N MET A 281 5.47 -7.37 -32.22
CA MET A 281 6.56 -6.76 -31.47
C MET A 281 7.62 -7.78 -31.05
N MET A 282 7.20 -8.93 -30.51
CA MET A 282 8.12 -9.98 -30.07
C MET A 282 8.96 -10.50 -31.25
N GLU A 283 8.32 -10.77 -32.38
CA GLU A 283 8.99 -11.21 -33.60
C GLU A 283 10.01 -10.18 -34.11
N HIS A 284 9.64 -8.90 -34.15
CA HIS A 284 10.52 -7.86 -34.68
C HIS A 284 11.70 -7.52 -33.75
N THR A 285 11.46 -7.55 -32.43
CA THR A 285 12.41 -7.02 -31.44
C THR A 285 13.19 -8.10 -30.70
N GLY A 286 12.69 -9.34 -30.67
CA GLY A 286 13.20 -10.42 -29.83
C GLY A 286 12.92 -10.21 -28.33
N LEU A 287 12.11 -9.21 -27.97
CA LEU A 287 11.72 -8.97 -26.57
C LEU A 287 10.65 -9.96 -26.11
N SER A 288 10.59 -10.20 -24.80
CA SER A 288 9.53 -10.99 -24.19
C SER A 288 8.18 -10.27 -24.21
N ARG A 289 7.08 -11.02 -24.14
CA ARG A 289 5.71 -10.46 -24.04
C ARG A 289 5.57 -9.44 -22.91
N LYS A 290 6.21 -9.68 -21.76
CA LYS A 290 6.19 -8.77 -20.59
C LYS A 290 6.85 -7.43 -20.92
N GLN A 291 7.98 -7.44 -21.62
CA GLN A 291 8.68 -6.23 -22.05
C GLN A 291 7.88 -5.47 -23.12
N CYS A 292 7.31 -6.18 -24.11
CA CYS A 292 6.43 -5.57 -25.12
C CYS A 292 5.19 -4.93 -24.49
N LYS A 293 4.54 -5.59 -23.53
CA LYS A 293 3.44 -5.01 -22.73
C LYS A 293 3.86 -3.72 -22.04
N GLN A 294 5.04 -3.69 -21.44
CA GLN A 294 5.56 -2.50 -20.77
C GLN A 294 5.86 -1.34 -21.75
N MET A 295 6.36 -1.65 -22.96
CA MET A 295 6.53 -0.65 -24.02
C MET A 295 5.19 -0.04 -24.44
N VAL A 296 4.20 -0.88 -24.78
CA VAL A 296 2.84 -0.44 -25.17
C VAL A 296 2.23 0.43 -24.07
N HIS A 297 2.19 -0.08 -22.84
CA HIS A 297 1.62 0.64 -21.70
C HIS A 297 2.32 2.01 -21.51
N THR A 298 3.64 2.04 -21.46
CA THR A 298 4.39 3.29 -21.24
C THR A 298 4.14 4.30 -22.35
N THR A 299 4.01 3.84 -23.60
CA THR A 299 3.76 4.70 -24.76
C THR A 299 2.31 5.20 -24.82
N THR A 300 1.32 4.36 -24.53
CA THR A 300 -0.09 4.78 -24.41
C THR A 300 -0.24 5.92 -23.41
N TYR A 301 0.25 5.74 -22.19
CA TYR A 301 0.20 6.76 -21.13
C TYR A 301 1.15 7.94 -21.37
N ARG A 302 1.83 8.00 -22.52
CA ARG A 302 2.58 9.17 -23.00
C ARG A 302 1.95 9.78 -24.26
N ILE A 303 0.70 9.42 -24.56
CA ILE A 303 -0.04 9.86 -25.75
C ILE A 303 0.73 9.47 -27.02
N GLY A 304 1.16 8.21 -27.10
CA GLY A 304 1.91 7.69 -28.26
C GLY A 304 3.34 8.21 -28.41
N ARG A 305 3.82 9.13 -27.56
CA ARG A 305 5.18 9.68 -27.65
C ARG A 305 6.23 8.66 -27.21
N VAL A 306 7.24 8.47 -28.06
CA VAL A 306 8.41 7.63 -27.77
C VAL A 306 9.66 8.50 -27.65
N THR A 307 10.34 8.40 -26.51
CA THR A 307 11.63 9.07 -26.31
C THR A 307 12.73 8.22 -26.94
N ILE A 308 13.43 8.77 -27.92
CA ILE A 308 14.61 8.13 -28.52
C ILE A 308 15.84 8.52 -27.69
N GLY A 309 16.11 7.76 -26.65
CA GLY A 309 17.25 7.92 -25.74
C GLY A 309 17.42 6.66 -24.90
N ILE A 310 18.58 6.47 -24.28
CA ILE A 310 18.85 5.29 -23.42
C ILE A 310 19.22 5.66 -21.98
N ASN A 311 19.20 6.94 -21.65
CA ASN A 311 19.70 7.42 -20.37
C ASN A 311 18.64 7.30 -19.25
N ASP A 312 17.35 7.29 -19.61
CA ASP A 312 16.26 7.31 -18.65
C ASP A 312 14.97 6.62 -19.17
N GLY A 313 14.01 6.45 -18.26
CA GLY A 313 12.65 6.01 -18.57
C GLY A 313 12.57 4.69 -19.33
N LEU A 314 11.74 4.66 -20.39
CA LEU A 314 11.60 3.49 -21.26
C LEU A 314 12.91 3.18 -22.01
N GLY A 315 13.70 4.21 -22.30
CA GLY A 315 14.97 4.10 -23.00
C GLY A 315 16.00 3.26 -22.26
N ALA A 316 16.21 3.59 -20.97
CA ALA A 316 17.10 2.84 -20.09
C ALA A 316 16.67 1.38 -19.93
N LYS A 317 15.36 1.12 -19.82
CA LYS A 317 14.83 -0.25 -19.76
C LYS A 317 15.08 -1.04 -21.02
N VAL A 318 14.80 -0.46 -22.20
CA VAL A 318 15.08 -1.13 -23.48
C VAL A 318 16.57 -1.39 -23.67
N TYR A 319 17.43 -0.47 -23.19
CA TYR A 319 18.88 -0.66 -23.19
C TYR A 319 19.31 -1.88 -22.37
N GLU A 320 18.80 -2.00 -21.15
CA GLU A 320 19.03 -3.16 -20.28
C GLU A 320 18.52 -4.46 -20.91
N TRP A 321 17.30 -4.46 -21.47
CA TRP A 321 16.71 -5.63 -22.14
C TRP A 321 17.50 -6.09 -23.36
N CYS A 322 18.24 -5.18 -23.98
CA CYS A 322 19.12 -5.47 -25.12
C CYS A 322 20.53 -5.89 -24.70
N GLY A 323 20.76 -6.25 -23.44
CA GLY A 323 22.09 -6.60 -22.91
C GLY A 323 23.05 -5.41 -22.97
N ASN A 324 22.56 -4.21 -22.63
CA ASN A 324 23.34 -2.97 -22.64
C ASN A 324 23.94 -2.62 -24.02
N SER A 325 23.28 -3.03 -25.10
CA SER A 325 23.67 -2.66 -26.46
C SER A 325 22.97 -1.39 -26.94
N LYS A 326 23.69 -0.25 -26.92
CA LYS A 326 23.17 1.06 -27.37
C LYS A 326 22.62 1.01 -28.80
N LYS A 327 23.32 0.33 -29.71
CA LYS A 327 22.92 0.18 -31.12
C LYS A 327 21.58 -0.55 -31.25
N LYS A 328 21.41 -1.68 -30.56
CA LYS A 328 20.16 -2.47 -30.58
C LYS A 328 19.00 -1.67 -29.96
N ALA A 329 19.23 -1.08 -28.80
CA ALA A 329 18.21 -0.31 -28.09
C ALA A 329 17.68 0.88 -28.91
N LEU A 330 18.58 1.67 -29.50
CA LEU A 330 18.18 2.79 -30.37
C LEU A 330 17.48 2.32 -31.65
N LYS A 331 17.85 1.16 -32.20
CA LYS A 331 17.15 0.57 -33.35
C LYS A 331 15.71 0.23 -33.00
N ILE A 332 15.48 -0.44 -31.86
CA ILE A 332 14.14 -0.79 -31.36
C ILE A 332 13.33 0.48 -31.07
N LEU A 333 13.88 1.47 -30.37
CA LEU A 333 13.15 2.70 -30.04
C LEU A 333 12.75 3.51 -31.28
N ARG A 334 13.63 3.61 -32.29
CA ARG A 334 13.31 4.30 -33.55
C ARG A 334 12.25 3.56 -34.37
N TRP A 335 12.34 2.23 -34.42
CA TRP A 335 11.30 1.42 -35.04
C TRP A 335 9.98 1.60 -34.31
N TRP A 336 9.99 1.47 -32.98
CA TRP A 336 8.80 1.61 -32.14
C TRP A 336 8.13 2.97 -32.34
N ASN A 337 8.90 4.07 -32.35
CA ASN A 337 8.39 5.41 -32.62
C ASN A 337 7.66 5.52 -33.97
N ARG A 338 8.16 4.86 -35.02
CA ARG A 338 7.46 4.81 -36.32
C ARG A 338 6.23 3.92 -36.27
N TYR A 339 6.37 2.73 -35.68
CA TYR A 339 5.32 1.72 -35.58
C TYR A 339 4.09 2.24 -34.81
N VAL A 340 4.29 3.01 -33.73
CA VAL A 340 3.17 3.59 -32.96
C VAL A 340 2.66 4.92 -33.49
N SER A 341 3.20 5.43 -34.59
CA SER A 341 2.75 6.72 -35.14
C SER A 341 1.23 6.76 -35.43
N PRO A 342 0.61 5.71 -36.00
CA PRO A 342 -0.84 5.67 -36.18
C PRO A 342 -1.59 5.73 -34.84
N LEU A 343 -1.14 4.97 -33.84
CA LEU A 343 -1.71 5.02 -32.48
C LEU A 343 -1.58 6.42 -31.87
N LYS A 344 -0.44 7.09 -32.06
CA LYS A 344 -0.23 8.46 -31.58
C LYS A 344 -1.27 9.40 -32.18
N SER A 345 -1.46 9.39 -33.49
CA SER A 345 -2.47 10.21 -34.16
C SER A 345 -3.87 9.89 -33.66
N ALA A 346 -4.22 8.61 -33.50
CA ALA A 346 -5.52 8.21 -32.96
C ALA A 346 -5.74 8.68 -31.51
N LEU A 347 -4.72 8.64 -30.66
CA LEU A 347 -4.80 9.14 -29.28
C LEU A 347 -4.94 10.67 -29.21
N GLU A 348 -4.29 11.40 -30.13
CA GLU A 348 -4.44 12.84 -30.26
C GLU A 348 -5.87 13.19 -30.70
N SER A 349 -6.39 12.52 -31.74
CA SER A 349 -7.78 12.67 -32.19
C SER A 349 -8.79 12.27 -31.11
N LEU A 350 -8.55 11.21 -30.35
CA LEU A 350 -9.42 10.81 -29.24
C LEU A 350 -9.54 11.92 -28.20
N LEU A 351 -8.42 12.52 -27.80
CA LEU A 351 -8.44 13.60 -26.83
C LEU A 351 -9.15 14.84 -27.36
N GLU A 352 -8.95 15.18 -28.64
CA GLU A 352 -9.69 16.26 -29.30
C GLU A 352 -11.21 16.00 -29.26
N ARG A 353 -11.65 14.79 -29.61
CA ARG A 353 -13.06 14.38 -29.53
C ARG A 353 -13.62 14.42 -28.11
N VAL A 354 -12.88 13.93 -27.13
CA VAL A 354 -13.28 14.01 -25.71
C VAL A 354 -13.51 15.46 -25.29
N HIS A 355 -12.59 16.36 -25.68
CA HIS A 355 -12.71 17.79 -25.41
C HIS A 355 -13.90 18.44 -26.14
N GLU A 356 -14.15 18.07 -27.39
CA GLU A 356 -15.30 18.55 -28.18
C GLU A 356 -16.63 18.13 -27.55
N VAL A 357 -16.83 16.82 -27.36
CA VAL A 357 -18.05 16.25 -26.76
C VAL A 357 -18.29 16.82 -25.37
N HIS A 358 -17.24 17.00 -24.57
CA HIS A 358 -17.37 17.63 -23.25
C HIS A 358 -17.88 19.07 -23.35
N ARG A 359 -17.30 19.89 -24.23
CA ARG A 359 -17.73 21.29 -24.40
C ARG A 359 -19.17 21.40 -24.89
N GLU A 360 -19.61 20.53 -25.79
CA GLU A 360 -20.97 20.52 -26.34
C GLU A 360 -22.02 20.16 -25.27
N ASN A 361 -21.69 19.23 -24.37
CA ASN A 361 -22.62 18.75 -23.35
C ASN A 361 -22.49 19.48 -22.01
N CYS A 362 -21.46 20.31 -21.83
CA CYS A 362 -21.20 21.00 -20.58
C CYS A 362 -22.13 22.21 -20.42
N SER A 363 -22.86 22.23 -19.29
CA SER A 363 -23.86 23.28 -18.98
C SER A 363 -23.28 24.70 -18.80
N SER A 364 -21.97 24.83 -18.56
CA SER A 364 -21.31 26.12 -18.39
C SER A 364 -19.83 26.07 -18.80
N PRO A 365 -19.32 27.10 -19.50
CA PRO A 365 -17.89 27.25 -19.78
C PRO A 365 -16.99 27.21 -18.54
N ARG A 366 -17.53 27.60 -17.36
CA ARG A 366 -16.79 27.53 -16.09
C ARG A 366 -16.43 26.11 -15.67
N ASN A 367 -17.05 25.08 -16.26
CA ASN A 367 -16.82 23.68 -15.95
C ASN A 367 -16.02 22.94 -17.05
N TYR A 368 -15.48 23.65 -18.05
CA TYR A 368 -14.68 23.02 -19.12
C TYR A 368 -13.41 22.31 -18.64
N HIS A 369 -12.95 22.58 -17.41
CA HIS A 369 -11.81 21.88 -16.81
C HIS A 369 -12.21 20.58 -16.08
N ARG A 370 -13.50 20.26 -15.95
CA ARG A 370 -14.00 19.12 -15.15
C ARG A 370 -14.54 18.01 -16.05
N TYR A 371 -13.87 16.88 -16.09
CA TYR A 371 -14.22 15.76 -16.97
C TYR A 371 -14.79 14.61 -16.16
N ALA A 372 -15.94 14.07 -16.58
CA ALA A 372 -16.47 12.84 -16.03
C ALA A 372 -15.92 11.63 -16.80
N ASN A 373 -15.67 10.51 -16.13
CA ASN A 373 -15.42 9.22 -16.79
C ASN A 373 -16.66 8.33 -16.75
N GLU A 374 -16.56 7.12 -17.33
CA GLU A 374 -17.65 6.12 -17.42
C GLU A 374 -18.34 5.76 -16.09
N VAL A 375 -17.67 5.94 -14.96
CA VAL A 375 -18.24 5.64 -13.64
C VAL A 375 -18.73 6.90 -12.91
N GLY A 376 -18.74 8.04 -13.59
CA GLY A 376 -19.21 9.33 -13.07
C GLY A 376 -18.24 10.04 -12.13
N LEU A 377 -16.97 9.59 -12.02
CA LEU A 377 -15.95 10.31 -11.27
C LEU A 377 -15.53 11.56 -12.03
N ILE A 378 -15.18 12.62 -11.30
CA ILE A 378 -14.76 13.89 -11.89
C ILE A 378 -13.24 14.09 -11.74
N LEU A 379 -12.58 14.39 -12.86
CA LEU A 379 -11.21 14.89 -12.92
C LEU A 379 -11.22 16.41 -13.12
N ASP A 380 -10.53 17.13 -12.24
CA ASP A 380 -10.30 18.57 -12.38
C ASP A 380 -8.90 18.84 -12.98
N LEU A 381 -8.86 19.30 -14.24
CA LEU A 381 -7.61 19.61 -14.95
C LEU A 381 -6.99 20.96 -14.56
N ASP A 382 -7.69 21.81 -13.80
CA ASP A 382 -7.18 23.08 -13.27
C ASP A 382 -6.52 22.94 -11.89
N SER A 383 -6.57 21.74 -11.30
CA SER A 383 -5.84 21.41 -10.07
C SER A 383 -4.36 21.78 -10.13
N GLU A 384 -3.82 22.26 -9.01
CA GLU A 384 -2.42 22.71 -8.84
C GLU A 384 -1.40 21.66 -9.33
N VAL A 385 -1.70 20.37 -9.18
CA VAL A 385 -0.83 19.26 -9.62
C VAL A 385 -0.56 19.26 -11.13
N TYR A 386 -1.40 19.95 -11.91
CA TYR A 386 -1.25 20.10 -13.35
C TYR A 386 -0.72 21.47 -13.76
N GLN A 387 -0.60 22.43 -12.84
CA GLN A 387 -0.02 23.74 -13.12
C GLN A 387 1.50 23.59 -13.32
N ARG A 388 2.00 23.98 -14.49
CA ARG A 388 3.43 23.95 -14.83
C ARG A 388 3.81 25.29 -15.41
N GLU A 389 5.02 25.76 -15.10
CA GLU A 389 5.54 27.07 -15.53
C GLU A 389 5.59 27.30 -17.06
N LYS A 390 5.42 26.24 -17.86
CA LYS A 390 5.43 26.31 -19.33
C LYS A 390 4.15 25.72 -19.92
N THR A 391 3.38 26.53 -20.65
CA THR A 391 2.04 26.24 -21.18
C THR A 391 1.96 24.93 -22.00
N HIS A 392 2.93 24.64 -22.87
CA HIS A 392 2.95 23.38 -23.64
C HIS A 392 3.15 22.14 -22.74
N HIS A 393 4.00 22.24 -21.71
CA HIS A 393 4.19 21.13 -20.77
C HIS A 393 2.99 20.92 -19.86
N GLN A 394 2.25 22.00 -19.58
CA GLN A 394 0.97 21.98 -18.87
C GLN A 394 -0.10 21.23 -19.66
N GLN A 395 -0.34 21.61 -20.92
CA GLN A 395 -1.35 20.95 -21.77
C GLN A 395 -1.05 19.46 -21.97
N TYR A 396 0.23 19.10 -22.19
CA TYR A 396 0.64 17.71 -22.30
C TYR A 396 0.37 16.92 -21.01
N ALA A 397 0.66 17.49 -19.84
CA ALA A 397 0.40 16.84 -18.55
C ALA A 397 -1.11 16.62 -18.31
N ARG A 398 -1.93 17.63 -18.64
CA ARG A 398 -3.41 17.57 -18.57
C ARG A 398 -3.97 16.50 -19.49
N ASN A 399 -3.57 16.50 -20.76
CA ASN A 399 -4.00 15.49 -21.74
C ASN A 399 -3.60 14.08 -21.33
N LYS A 400 -2.39 13.91 -20.75
CA LYS A 400 -1.95 12.62 -20.24
C LYS A 400 -2.81 12.15 -19.06
N ALA A 401 -3.13 13.06 -18.14
CA ALA A 401 -3.99 12.75 -17.00
C ALA A 401 -5.41 12.40 -17.45
N LEU A 402 -5.97 13.18 -18.39
CA LEU A 402 -7.29 12.92 -18.97
C LEU A 402 -7.34 11.56 -19.67
N LEU A 403 -6.38 11.25 -20.55
CA LEU A 403 -6.33 9.95 -21.22
C LEU A 403 -6.29 8.80 -20.21
N ALA A 404 -5.43 8.91 -19.18
CA ALA A 404 -5.34 7.89 -18.14
C ALA A 404 -6.64 7.73 -17.37
N PHE A 405 -7.32 8.85 -17.09
CA PHE A 405 -8.57 8.88 -16.35
C PHE A 405 -9.72 8.23 -17.12
N MET A 406 -9.83 8.49 -18.43
CA MET A 406 -10.83 7.87 -19.30
C MET A 406 -10.58 6.36 -19.43
N ILE A 407 -9.34 5.94 -19.68
CA ILE A 407 -8.98 4.51 -19.78
C ILE A 407 -9.33 3.76 -18.48
N CYS A 408 -8.99 4.33 -17.33
CA CYS A 408 -9.32 3.74 -16.02
C CYS A 408 -10.83 3.73 -15.77
N GLY A 409 -11.57 4.72 -16.26
CA GLY A 409 -13.02 4.77 -16.17
C GLY A 409 -13.69 3.59 -16.86
N VAL A 410 -13.32 3.33 -18.12
CA VAL A 410 -13.83 2.19 -18.90
C VAL A 410 -13.48 0.86 -18.22
N GLU A 411 -12.24 0.69 -17.76
CA GLU A 411 -11.81 -0.49 -17.00
C GLU A 411 -12.72 -0.73 -15.79
N GLN A 412 -12.99 0.33 -15.01
CA GLN A 412 -13.81 0.23 -13.81
C GLN A 412 -15.29 0.04 -14.11
N ALA A 413 -15.82 0.60 -15.19
CA ALA A 413 -17.18 0.34 -15.63
C ALA A 413 -17.38 -1.16 -15.94
N TYR A 414 -16.44 -1.77 -16.66
CA TYR A 414 -16.46 -3.21 -16.92
C TYR A 414 -16.39 -4.04 -15.63
N ILE A 415 -15.45 -3.74 -14.72
CA ILE A 415 -15.33 -4.43 -13.43
C ILE A 415 -16.62 -4.29 -12.59
N ARG A 416 -17.27 -3.12 -12.60
CA ARG A 416 -18.53 -2.88 -11.90
C ARG A 416 -19.68 -3.71 -12.45
N GLU A 417 -19.72 -3.91 -13.76
CA GLU A 417 -20.70 -4.77 -14.40
C GLU A 417 -20.44 -6.24 -14.06
N VAL A 418 -19.19 -6.70 -14.11
CA VAL A 418 -18.79 -8.05 -13.65
C VAL A 418 -19.27 -8.31 -12.22
N VAL A 419 -19.01 -7.39 -11.29
CA VAL A 419 -19.46 -7.52 -9.89
C VAL A 419 -20.99 -7.49 -9.80
N SER A 420 -21.65 -6.64 -10.59
CA SER A 420 -23.11 -6.51 -10.58
C SER A 420 -23.82 -7.77 -11.08
N LEU A 421 -23.24 -8.48 -12.04
CA LEU A 421 -23.72 -9.78 -12.52
C LEU A 421 -23.44 -10.93 -11.55
N ASN A 422 -22.55 -10.73 -10.57
CA ASN A 422 -22.08 -11.79 -9.67
C ASN A 422 -22.10 -11.36 -8.19
N PRO A 423 -23.27 -10.92 -7.66
CA PRO A 423 -23.36 -10.42 -6.28
C PRO A 423 -22.90 -11.48 -5.28
N GLY A 424 -22.01 -11.09 -4.38
CA GLY A 424 -21.44 -11.92 -3.31
C GLY A 424 -20.39 -12.95 -3.76
N ARG A 425 -20.18 -13.15 -5.07
CA ARG A 425 -19.22 -14.17 -5.58
C ARG A 425 -17.83 -13.61 -5.79
N VAL A 426 -17.74 -12.36 -6.26
CA VAL A 426 -16.49 -11.60 -6.25
C VAL A 426 -16.16 -11.28 -4.81
N CYS A 427 -15.03 -11.79 -4.32
CA CYS A 427 -14.60 -11.65 -2.95
C CYS A 427 -13.39 -10.72 -2.80
N MET A 428 -12.78 -10.22 -3.86
CA MET A 428 -11.73 -9.17 -3.79
C MET A 428 -11.65 -8.40 -5.10
N LEU A 429 -11.34 -7.10 -5.03
CA LEU A 429 -11.02 -6.29 -6.22
C LEU A 429 -9.50 -6.15 -6.37
N ASP A 430 -9.04 -6.29 -7.62
CA ASP A 430 -7.67 -6.02 -8.09
C ASP A 430 -7.76 -4.95 -9.17
N HIS A 431 -6.76 -4.08 -9.34
CA HIS A 431 -6.87 -2.89 -10.18
C HIS A 431 -7.62 -3.11 -11.52
N ASP A 432 -7.17 -4.10 -12.30
CA ASP A 432 -7.70 -4.51 -13.60
C ASP A 432 -8.38 -5.90 -13.58
N GLY A 433 -8.80 -6.35 -12.39
CA GLY A 433 -9.27 -7.72 -12.18
C GLY A 433 -10.11 -7.93 -10.92
N VAL A 434 -10.55 -9.16 -10.72
CA VAL A 434 -11.32 -9.56 -9.54
C VAL A 434 -10.94 -10.96 -9.09
N VAL A 435 -11.09 -11.24 -7.81
CA VAL A 435 -10.96 -12.59 -7.26
C VAL A 435 -12.34 -13.10 -6.89
N ALA A 436 -12.63 -14.34 -7.24
CA ALA A 436 -13.94 -14.95 -7.00
C ALA A 436 -13.84 -16.30 -6.30
N THR A 437 -14.89 -16.60 -5.56
CA THR A 437 -15.10 -17.90 -4.89
C THR A 437 -15.56 -19.01 -5.84
N GLY A 438 -15.91 -18.67 -7.08
CA GLY A 438 -16.31 -19.61 -8.12
C GLY A 438 -16.48 -18.91 -9.47
N ALA A 439 -16.81 -19.69 -10.51
CA ALA A 439 -16.82 -19.20 -11.88
C ALA A 439 -17.80 -18.04 -12.12
N LEU A 440 -17.34 -16.92 -12.67
CA LEU A 440 -18.15 -15.71 -12.88
C LEU A 440 -18.93 -15.72 -14.20
N SER A 441 -20.11 -15.11 -14.20
CA SER A 441 -20.81 -14.69 -15.42
C SER A 441 -20.17 -13.40 -15.93
N LEU A 442 -19.76 -13.37 -17.20
CA LEU A 442 -19.03 -12.23 -17.76
C LEU A 442 -19.94 -11.38 -18.66
N PRO A 443 -19.84 -10.03 -18.60
CA PRO A 443 -20.58 -9.17 -19.51
C PRO A 443 -20.01 -9.24 -20.92
N ASP A 444 -20.89 -9.11 -21.91
CA ASP A 444 -20.55 -9.17 -23.33
C ASP A 444 -20.19 -7.77 -23.87
N TRP A 445 -19.04 -7.27 -23.45
CA TRP A 445 -18.50 -6.03 -24.01
C TRP A 445 -17.60 -6.35 -25.20
N ARG A 446 -17.96 -5.83 -26.38
CA ARG A 446 -17.20 -6.07 -27.61
C ARG A 446 -15.74 -5.61 -27.46
N GLY A 447 -14.83 -6.58 -27.45
CA GLY A 447 -13.38 -6.38 -27.34
C GLY A 447 -12.82 -6.60 -25.93
N PHE A 448 -13.68 -6.87 -24.94
CA PHE A 448 -13.26 -7.29 -23.61
C PHE A 448 -13.34 -8.80 -23.49
N THR A 449 -12.35 -9.38 -22.82
CA THR A 449 -12.34 -10.79 -22.46
C THR A 449 -11.69 -10.90 -21.10
N MET A 450 -12.37 -11.50 -20.13
CA MET A 450 -11.82 -11.74 -18.80
C MET A 450 -11.36 -13.19 -18.70
N LYS A 451 -10.10 -13.41 -18.29
CA LYS A 451 -9.52 -14.76 -18.17
C LYS A 451 -9.10 -15.05 -16.74
N VAL A 452 -9.19 -16.32 -16.36
CA VAL A 452 -8.57 -16.80 -15.12
C VAL A 452 -7.05 -16.82 -15.34
N LYS A 453 -6.31 -16.19 -14.44
CA LYS A 453 -4.85 -16.26 -14.37
C LYS A 453 -4.45 -17.44 -13.49
N ASP A 454 -3.44 -18.16 -13.94
CA ASP A 454 -2.72 -19.17 -13.16
C ASP A 454 -1.86 -18.53 -12.05
#